data_AF-A0A954JLN1-F1
#
_entry.id   AF-A0A954JLN1-F1
#
_cell.length_a   1.000
_cell.length_b   1.000
_cell.length_c   1.000
_cell.angle_alpha   90.00
_cell.angle_beta   90.00
_cell.angle_gamma   90.00
#
_symmetry.space_group_name_H-M   'P 1'
#
loop_
_entity.id
_entity.type
_entity.pdbx_description
1 polymer ?
#
loop_
_entity_poly.entity_id
_entity_poly.type
_entity_poly.pdbx_seq_one_letter_code
_entity_poly.pdbx_strand_id
1 'polypeptide(L)'
;MKAFVSLICSLVLLSLVSNGDAADSPSPAASMMRLLQSGKVPESRLSTIVKLIASRGNGDDLAYLLSEAVREDHWPDDLRLETLTALREAASTRKVIPTGDLSSLNSLLTSGDAPLQLASLKLAGEWEVASATDALREIVTAEVTPENIRKVAVEALGRIDPQATKALLIEMLGPDQPFAAKSLAVSSLTTIDVSAAAEAAADVLMNADAQADPEPILTAFLNVQTGSDVLAKQLEGHPPSADMAKKLLREMFSVGRTDPPLSKVLSKIAGIGEDPAPPTKEEIAAIGQTAITQGDPTRGEQVFRRNDLSCMKCHAVNKGGGQIGPDLSAIGASSPVEYLVGSVLDPDQAIKEAYVTKLILTVEGRIHQGIVADRTADSLVLKDAKGELISIPIDDIDDEVEGKSLMPKGLVKFMTQAEMYDLIKFLSMLGKPGEYAVRSTQRMQRWRVLKNVPETLIQEVPSLSTYEDLVFRSDSWIAAYSQVNGHLPLAPLVEETGFPVLYIRGQLNVSAAGDAVIQLNSVEGTTVWLDDQQLEGAEKRTVQLSPGMHNIVLRIDTDQRTEDSIQLEVLRSEGSKAEFVVVDGQ
;
A
#
# COMPACT_ATOMS: atom_id res chain seq x y z
N MET A 1 56.73 -2.29 -44.99
CA MET A 1 57.38 -3.13 -43.95
C MET A 1 56.30 -4.08 -43.46
N LYS A 2 56.01 -5.20 -44.13
CA LYS A 2 56.76 -6.48 -44.20
C LYS A 2 57.02 -7.12 -42.83
N ALA A 3 56.47 -8.33 -42.70
CA ALA A 3 56.64 -9.39 -41.68
C ALA A 3 55.69 -9.24 -40.46
N PHE A 4 54.82 -10.19 -40.09
CA PHE A 4 54.88 -11.64 -40.20
C PHE A 4 53.48 -12.28 -40.39
N VAL A 5 53.46 -13.39 -41.12
CA VAL A 5 52.31 -14.24 -41.45
C VAL A 5 52.37 -15.51 -40.58
N SER A 6 51.20 -15.96 -40.12
CA SER A 6 50.81 -17.35 -39.78
C SER A 6 51.48 -18.06 -38.58
N LEU A 7 50.66 -18.48 -37.59
CA LEU A 7 50.45 -19.91 -37.25
C LEU A 7 49.43 -20.07 -36.08
N ILE A 8 48.42 -20.91 -36.34
CA ILE A 8 47.82 -21.92 -35.43
C ILE A 8 46.60 -21.53 -34.57
N CYS A 9 45.45 -22.01 -35.05
CA CYS A 9 44.33 -22.56 -34.30
C CYS A 9 44.75 -23.30 -33.02
N SER A 10 44.10 -22.97 -31.90
CA SER A 10 43.69 -23.86 -30.80
C SER A 10 43.91 -23.12 -29.49
N LEU A 11 42.83 -22.67 -28.85
CA LEU A 11 42.59 -22.85 -27.42
C LEU A 11 41.20 -22.27 -27.12
N VAL A 12 40.19 -23.06 -27.52
CA VAL A 12 38.96 -23.22 -26.75
C VAL A 12 39.37 -23.84 -25.40
N LEU A 13 38.66 -23.47 -24.34
CA LEU A 13 38.81 -23.90 -22.93
C LEU A 13 39.95 -23.25 -22.15
N LEU A 14 39.60 -22.22 -21.36
CA LEU A 14 40.06 -22.09 -19.98
C LEU A 14 39.20 -21.03 -19.23
N SER A 15 37.88 -21.23 -19.19
CA SER A 15 37.13 -20.84 -17.99
C SER A 15 37.38 -21.96 -16.98
N LEU A 16 38.22 -21.66 -16.00
CA LEU A 16 38.43 -22.50 -14.83
C LEU A 16 37.08 -22.67 -14.13
N VAL A 17 36.40 -23.77 -14.45
CA VAL A 17 35.55 -24.46 -13.49
C VAL A 17 36.46 -24.76 -12.31
N SER A 18 36.31 -24.00 -11.23
CA SER A 18 36.79 -24.45 -9.93
C SER A 18 35.92 -25.65 -9.53
N ASN A 19 36.24 -26.82 -10.09
CA ASN A 19 35.98 -28.07 -9.41
C ASN A 19 36.93 -28.11 -8.22
N GLY A 20 36.60 -27.33 -7.20
CA GLY A 20 37.01 -27.65 -5.85
C GLY A 20 36.18 -28.86 -5.44
N ASP A 21 36.82 -30.03 -5.41
CA ASP A 21 36.46 -31.08 -4.46
C ASP A 21 36.54 -30.48 -3.05
N ALA A 22 35.48 -29.77 -2.64
CA ALA A 22 35.21 -29.46 -1.25
C ALA A 22 34.33 -30.60 -0.72
N ALA A 23 34.96 -31.70 -0.33
CA ALA A 23 34.34 -32.62 0.59
C ALA A 23 33.96 -31.84 1.87
N ASP A 24 32.65 -31.76 2.13
CA ASP A 24 31.97 -31.44 3.39
C ASP A 24 32.77 -30.60 4.41
N SER A 25 32.79 -29.28 4.24
CA SER A 25 32.77 -28.44 5.43
C SER A 25 31.42 -28.68 6.13
N PRO A 26 31.39 -29.21 7.37
CA PRO A 26 30.15 -29.59 8.02
C PRO A 26 29.24 -28.37 8.14
N SER A 27 27.99 -28.54 7.72
CA SER A 27 26.98 -27.49 7.80
C SER A 27 26.97 -26.84 9.19
N PRO A 28 26.96 -25.49 9.29
CA PRO A 28 26.74 -24.79 10.55
C PRO A 28 25.41 -25.16 11.22
N ALA A 29 24.46 -25.71 10.45
CA ALA A 29 23.16 -26.19 10.90
C ALA A 29 23.09 -27.73 11.09
N ALA A 30 24.20 -28.47 10.96
CA ALA A 30 24.21 -29.95 10.95
C ALA A 30 23.50 -30.61 12.15
N SER A 31 23.57 -30.00 13.33
CA SER A 31 22.84 -30.50 14.51
C SER A 31 21.33 -30.31 14.41
N MET A 32 20.88 -29.16 13.88
CA MET A 32 19.46 -28.90 13.62
C MET A 32 18.94 -29.77 12.49
N MET A 33 19.74 -30.00 11.45
CA MET A 33 19.41 -30.90 10.35
C MET A 33 19.20 -32.34 10.81
N ARG A 34 20.13 -32.89 11.60
CA ARG A 34 19.95 -34.23 12.18
C ARG A 34 18.70 -34.33 13.05
N LEU A 35 18.36 -33.26 13.77
CA LEU A 35 17.16 -33.21 14.57
C LEU A 35 15.90 -33.20 13.69
N LEU A 36 15.86 -32.39 12.63
CA LEU A 36 14.75 -32.32 11.67
C LEU A 36 14.55 -33.68 10.97
N GLN A 37 15.63 -34.25 10.40
CA GLN A 37 15.63 -35.53 9.71
C GLN A 37 15.26 -36.72 10.61
N SER A 38 15.38 -36.58 11.94
CA SER A 38 14.97 -37.64 12.87
C SER A 38 13.45 -37.82 12.95
N GLY A 39 12.66 -36.84 12.48
CA GLY A 39 11.20 -36.81 12.61
C GLY A 39 10.70 -36.61 14.04
N LYS A 40 11.59 -36.30 14.99
CA LYS A 40 11.26 -36.16 16.43
C LYS A 40 11.05 -34.71 16.88
N VAL A 41 11.05 -33.75 15.95
CA VAL A 41 10.79 -32.34 16.27
C VAL A 41 9.30 -32.19 16.59
N PRO A 42 8.92 -31.67 17.77
CA PRO A 42 7.54 -31.33 18.05
C PRO A 42 7.03 -30.30 17.05
N GLU A 43 5.77 -30.42 16.63
CA GLU A 43 5.15 -29.52 15.64
C GLU A 43 5.32 -28.03 16.01
N SER A 44 5.12 -27.69 17.29
CA SER A 44 5.35 -26.35 17.87
C SER A 44 6.76 -25.79 17.71
N ARG A 45 7.75 -26.61 17.32
CA ARG A 45 9.16 -26.23 17.16
C ARG A 45 9.65 -26.34 15.72
N LEU A 46 8.84 -26.90 14.80
CA LEU A 46 9.25 -27.10 13.40
C LEU A 46 9.61 -25.78 12.73
N SER A 47 8.73 -24.77 12.81
CA SER A 47 8.96 -23.43 12.26
C SER A 47 10.30 -22.85 12.70
N THR A 48 10.61 -22.89 14.00
CA THR A 48 11.86 -22.36 14.55
C THR A 48 13.08 -23.12 14.01
N ILE A 49 12.99 -24.45 13.91
CA ILE A 49 14.09 -25.28 13.41
C ILE A 49 14.34 -25.01 11.93
N VAL A 50 13.28 -24.94 11.11
CA VAL A 50 13.38 -24.63 9.68
C VAL A 50 14.01 -23.25 9.45
N LYS A 51 13.56 -22.21 10.15
CA LYS A 51 14.13 -20.85 10.03
C LYS A 51 15.60 -20.80 10.45
N LEU A 52 15.98 -21.53 11.50
CA LEU A 52 17.38 -21.64 11.94
C LEU A 52 18.27 -22.38 10.92
N ILE A 53 17.73 -23.42 10.28
CA ILE A 53 18.43 -24.12 9.20
C ILE A 53 18.55 -23.19 7.99
N ALA A 54 17.47 -22.55 7.55
CA ALA A 54 17.49 -21.66 6.39
C ALA A 54 18.45 -20.47 6.57
N SER A 55 18.56 -19.91 7.79
CA SER A 55 19.45 -18.78 8.08
C SER A 55 20.93 -19.15 8.24
N ARG A 56 21.29 -20.42 8.47
CA ARG A 56 22.68 -20.84 8.77
C ARG A 56 23.20 -21.99 7.92
N GLY A 57 22.32 -22.74 7.28
CA GLY A 57 22.62 -23.93 6.51
C GLY A 57 23.32 -23.63 5.19
N ASN A 58 23.96 -24.66 4.65
CA ASN A 58 24.57 -24.64 3.33
C ASN A 58 23.52 -25.01 2.25
N GLY A 59 23.94 -25.04 0.97
CA GLY A 59 23.03 -25.33 -0.13
C GLY A 59 22.36 -26.71 -0.06
N ASP A 60 23.02 -27.72 0.51
CA ASP A 60 22.44 -29.06 0.67
C ASP A 60 21.35 -29.10 1.75
N ASP A 61 21.53 -28.35 2.85
CA ASP A 61 20.49 -28.18 3.85
C ASP A 61 19.26 -27.48 3.24
N LEU A 62 19.50 -26.45 2.41
CA LEU A 62 18.41 -25.74 1.73
C LEU A 62 17.71 -26.63 0.69
N ALA A 63 18.44 -27.51 0.01
CA ALA A 63 17.87 -28.52 -0.89
C ALA A 63 16.99 -29.52 -0.15
N TYR A 64 17.40 -29.95 1.04
CA TYR A 64 16.56 -30.78 1.90
C TYR A 64 15.27 -30.04 2.30
N LEU A 65 15.37 -28.79 2.78
CA LEU A 65 14.20 -27.99 3.12
C LEU A 65 13.24 -27.79 1.93
N LEU A 66 13.78 -27.49 0.74
CA LEU A 66 12.97 -27.37 -0.47
C LEU A 66 12.24 -28.69 -0.76
N SER A 67 12.93 -29.83 -0.67
CA SER A 67 12.36 -31.15 -0.94
C SER A 67 11.21 -31.51 0.01
N GLU A 68 11.24 -31.03 1.26
CA GLU A 68 10.15 -31.22 2.21
C GLU A 68 9.00 -30.24 1.97
N ALA A 69 9.31 -28.98 1.63
CA ALA A 69 8.29 -27.95 1.39
C ALA A 69 7.45 -28.20 0.12
N VAL A 70 8.02 -28.82 -0.91
CA VAL A 70 7.29 -29.13 -2.16
C VAL A 70 6.37 -30.34 -2.03
N ARG A 71 6.56 -31.21 -1.04
CA ARG A 71 5.75 -32.41 -0.84
C ARG A 71 4.37 -32.04 -0.28
N GLU A 72 3.32 -32.37 -1.04
CA GLU A 72 1.95 -32.31 -0.56
C GLU A 72 1.75 -33.26 0.64
N ASP A 73 0.90 -32.86 1.58
CA ASP A 73 0.50 -33.61 2.77
C ASP A 73 1.62 -34.02 3.75
N HIS A 74 2.84 -33.48 3.62
CA HIS A 74 3.92 -33.75 4.58
C HIS A 74 3.99 -32.71 5.69
N TRP A 75 4.07 -31.44 5.33
CA TRP A 75 4.07 -30.31 6.26
C TRP A 75 2.79 -29.50 6.10
N PRO A 76 2.27 -28.89 7.18
CA PRO A 76 1.17 -27.92 7.07
C PRO A 76 1.51 -26.80 6.10
N ASP A 77 0.53 -26.27 5.37
CA ASP A 77 0.75 -25.24 4.34
C ASP A 77 1.43 -23.98 4.90
N ASP A 78 1.09 -23.57 6.13
CA ASP A 78 1.78 -22.48 6.82
C ASP A 78 3.29 -22.74 6.97
N LEU A 79 3.68 -23.97 7.34
CA LEU A 79 5.09 -24.33 7.49
C LEU A 79 5.79 -24.40 6.13
N ARG A 80 5.10 -24.90 5.08
CA ARG A 80 5.61 -24.91 3.71
C ARG A 80 5.89 -23.48 3.24
N LEU A 81 4.95 -22.56 3.46
CA LEU A 81 5.08 -21.15 3.10
C LEU A 81 6.22 -20.46 3.87
N GLU A 82 6.31 -20.69 5.19
CA GLU A 82 7.40 -20.19 6.00
C GLU A 82 8.76 -20.72 5.52
N THR A 83 8.81 -21.98 5.09
CA THR A 83 10.03 -22.59 4.54
C THR A 83 10.45 -21.88 3.25
N LEU A 84 9.55 -21.74 2.28
CA LEU A 84 9.84 -21.04 1.02
C LEU A 84 10.29 -19.59 1.26
N THR A 85 9.64 -18.91 2.21
CA THR A 85 10.01 -17.54 2.61
C THR A 85 11.42 -17.48 3.19
N ALA A 86 11.77 -18.41 4.08
CA ALA A 86 13.10 -18.49 4.68
C ALA A 86 14.19 -18.88 3.66
N LEU A 87 13.86 -19.74 2.69
CA LEU A 87 14.75 -20.06 1.57
C LEU A 87 15.04 -18.84 0.70
N ARG A 88 14.01 -18.02 0.43
CA ARG A 88 14.16 -16.76 -0.29
C ARG A 88 15.03 -15.77 0.49
N GLU A 89 14.80 -15.64 1.79
CA GLU A 89 15.63 -14.80 2.66
C GLU A 89 17.11 -15.24 2.66
N ALA A 90 17.37 -16.54 2.64
CA ALA A 90 18.73 -17.06 2.51
C ALA A 90 19.38 -16.69 1.17
N ALA A 91 18.62 -16.71 0.07
CA ALA A 91 19.08 -16.30 -1.25
C ALA A 91 19.39 -14.80 -1.28
N SER A 92 18.53 -13.95 -0.72
CA SER A 92 18.72 -12.50 -0.76
C SER A 92 19.86 -12.03 0.16
N THR A 93 19.91 -12.53 1.40
CA THR A 93 20.83 -12.06 2.45
C THR A 93 22.19 -12.73 2.43
N ARG A 94 22.25 -14.03 2.14
CA ARG A 94 23.50 -14.82 2.19
C ARG A 94 24.00 -15.25 0.81
N LYS A 95 23.22 -15.00 -0.25
CA LYS A 95 23.49 -15.49 -1.61
C LYS A 95 23.66 -17.01 -1.68
N VAL A 96 22.96 -17.75 -0.80
CA VAL A 96 22.95 -19.22 -0.77
C VAL A 96 21.60 -19.72 -1.26
N ILE A 97 21.61 -20.57 -2.30
CA ILE A 97 20.42 -21.22 -2.85
C ILE A 97 20.53 -22.75 -2.68
N PRO A 98 19.41 -23.50 -2.77
CA PRO A 98 19.45 -24.96 -2.78
C PRO A 98 20.36 -25.53 -3.87
N THR A 99 21.15 -26.56 -3.53
CA THR A 99 21.93 -27.34 -4.51
C THR A 99 21.04 -28.33 -5.26
N GLY A 100 21.48 -28.77 -6.44
CA GLY A 100 20.80 -29.80 -7.22
C GLY A 100 19.73 -29.26 -8.17
N ASP A 101 18.75 -30.10 -8.49
CA ASP A 101 17.68 -29.78 -9.44
C ASP A 101 16.52 -29.03 -8.78
N LEU A 102 16.30 -27.79 -9.23
CA LEU A 102 15.25 -26.90 -8.73
C LEU A 102 13.89 -27.12 -9.41
N SER A 103 13.79 -28.05 -10.37
CA SER A 103 12.56 -28.36 -11.10
C SER A 103 11.41 -28.81 -10.21
N SER A 104 11.71 -29.31 -9.00
CA SER A 104 10.70 -29.66 -7.98
C SER A 104 9.79 -28.49 -7.60
N LEU A 105 10.28 -27.26 -7.71
CA LEU A 105 9.51 -26.04 -7.49
C LEU A 105 8.35 -25.86 -8.48
N ASN A 106 8.46 -26.43 -9.69
CA ASN A 106 7.46 -26.28 -10.75
C ASN A 106 6.07 -26.76 -10.31
N SER A 107 6.00 -27.75 -9.42
CA SER A 107 4.75 -28.27 -8.86
C SER A 107 3.93 -27.22 -8.09
N LEU A 108 4.60 -26.23 -7.50
CA LEU A 108 3.96 -25.19 -6.71
C LEU A 108 3.56 -23.95 -7.54
N LEU A 109 4.08 -23.80 -8.76
CA LEU A 109 3.77 -22.65 -9.63
C LEU A 109 2.29 -22.58 -10.02
N THR A 110 1.58 -23.71 -9.95
CA THR A 110 0.14 -23.82 -10.22
C THR A 110 -0.63 -24.34 -8.99
N SER A 111 -0.09 -24.14 -7.79
CA SER A 111 -0.76 -24.51 -6.54
C SER A 111 -2.13 -23.81 -6.41
N GLY A 112 -3.12 -24.52 -5.88
CA GLY A 112 -4.42 -23.93 -5.52
C GLY A 112 -4.35 -23.02 -4.28
N ASP A 113 -3.27 -23.13 -3.49
CA ASP A 113 -2.98 -22.21 -2.40
C ASP A 113 -2.20 -20.99 -2.93
N ALA A 114 -2.85 -19.82 -2.94
CA ALA A 114 -2.30 -18.59 -3.51
C ALA A 114 -1.02 -18.09 -2.81
N PRO A 115 -0.91 -18.11 -1.46
CA PRO A 115 0.35 -17.79 -0.78
C PRO A 115 1.53 -18.66 -1.22
N LEU A 116 1.36 -19.98 -1.28
CA LEU A 116 2.38 -20.91 -1.74
C LEU A 116 2.73 -20.69 -3.21
N GLN A 117 1.73 -20.47 -4.07
CA GLN A 117 1.94 -20.15 -5.47
C GLN A 117 2.81 -18.89 -5.63
N LEU A 118 2.45 -17.79 -4.97
CA LEU A 118 3.21 -16.54 -5.00
C LEU A 118 4.64 -16.71 -4.48
N ALA A 119 4.85 -17.46 -3.39
CA ALA A 119 6.17 -17.74 -2.86
C ALA A 119 7.03 -18.52 -3.87
N SER A 120 6.45 -19.53 -4.53
CA SER A 120 7.15 -20.33 -5.53
C SER A 120 7.51 -19.55 -6.80
N LEU A 121 6.61 -18.68 -7.29
CA LEU A 121 6.88 -17.81 -8.45
C LEU A 121 8.07 -16.86 -8.17
N LYS A 122 8.11 -16.27 -6.97
CA LYS A 122 9.23 -15.41 -6.54
C LYS A 122 10.54 -16.17 -6.51
N LEU A 123 10.54 -17.39 -5.95
CA LEU A 123 11.73 -18.25 -5.92
C LEU A 123 12.18 -18.67 -7.31
N ALA A 124 11.25 -19.00 -8.22
CA ALA A 124 11.59 -19.37 -9.59
C ALA A 124 12.34 -18.25 -10.32
N GLY A 125 11.92 -16.99 -10.12
CA GLY A 125 12.62 -15.83 -10.65
C GLY A 125 13.96 -15.56 -9.95
N GLU A 126 13.99 -15.61 -8.61
CA GLU A 126 15.20 -15.32 -7.81
C GLU A 126 16.32 -16.35 -7.98
N TRP A 127 15.97 -17.59 -8.31
CA TRP A 127 16.92 -18.66 -8.62
C TRP A 127 17.11 -18.91 -10.12
N GLU A 128 16.49 -18.08 -10.98
CA GLU A 128 16.55 -18.20 -12.43
C GLU A 128 16.24 -19.61 -12.94
N VAL A 129 15.17 -20.23 -12.43
CA VAL A 129 14.80 -21.63 -12.70
C VAL A 129 14.32 -21.80 -14.13
N ALA A 130 15.24 -22.15 -15.04
CA ALA A 130 14.94 -22.27 -16.47
C ALA A 130 13.76 -23.21 -16.79
N SER A 131 13.58 -24.29 -16.01
CA SER A 131 12.48 -25.24 -16.18
C SER A 131 11.09 -24.65 -15.86
N ALA A 132 11.01 -23.48 -15.24
CA ALA A 132 9.74 -22.81 -14.92
C ALA A 132 9.19 -21.99 -16.10
N THR A 133 9.99 -21.73 -17.14
CA THR A 133 9.66 -20.79 -18.23
C THR A 133 8.30 -21.03 -18.87
N ASP A 134 7.99 -22.27 -19.23
CA ASP A 134 6.74 -22.60 -19.93
C ASP A 134 5.52 -22.40 -19.02
N ALA A 135 5.61 -22.86 -17.77
CA ALA A 135 4.55 -22.70 -16.78
C ALA A 135 4.30 -21.21 -16.47
N LEU A 136 5.37 -20.42 -16.32
CA LEU A 136 5.25 -18.98 -16.09
C LEU A 136 4.59 -18.28 -17.29
N ARG A 137 4.94 -18.64 -18.52
CA ARG A 137 4.32 -18.07 -19.73
C ARG A 137 2.82 -18.37 -19.78
N GLU A 138 2.42 -19.59 -19.44
CA GLU A 138 1.02 -19.97 -19.34
C GLU A 138 0.28 -19.12 -18.29
N ILE A 139 0.85 -18.97 -17.10
CA ILE A 139 0.30 -18.13 -16.02
C ILE A 139 0.10 -16.68 -16.46
N VAL A 140 1.08 -16.09 -17.16
CA VAL A 140 1.04 -14.70 -17.63
C VAL A 140 -0.04 -14.47 -18.69
N THR A 141 -0.25 -15.43 -19.58
CA THR A 141 -1.15 -15.29 -20.74
C THR A 141 -2.59 -15.72 -20.45
N ALA A 142 -2.82 -16.55 -19.45
CA ALA A 142 -4.17 -17.00 -19.09
C ALA A 142 -5.02 -15.86 -18.50
N GLU A 143 -6.18 -15.60 -19.13
CA GLU A 143 -7.11 -14.53 -18.71
C GLU A 143 -7.70 -14.75 -17.30
N VAL A 144 -7.80 -16.01 -16.87
CA VAL A 144 -8.37 -16.39 -15.57
C VAL A 144 -7.39 -16.23 -14.41
N THR A 145 -6.10 -16.00 -14.68
CA THR A 145 -5.09 -15.87 -13.64
C THR A 145 -5.26 -14.54 -12.90
N PRO A 146 -5.34 -14.55 -11.55
CA PRO A 146 -5.38 -13.32 -10.76
C PRO A 146 -4.22 -12.37 -11.06
N GLU A 147 -4.48 -11.07 -11.08
CA GLU A 147 -3.52 -10.05 -11.52
C GLU A 147 -2.22 -10.04 -10.68
N ASN A 148 -2.34 -10.23 -9.36
CA ASN A 148 -1.20 -10.32 -8.46
C ASN A 148 -0.27 -11.50 -8.79
N ILE A 149 -0.83 -12.64 -9.21
CA ILE A 149 -0.09 -13.83 -9.63
C ILE A 149 0.57 -13.57 -11.00
N ARG A 150 -0.18 -13.01 -11.96
CA ARG A 150 0.36 -12.66 -13.29
C ARG A 150 1.55 -11.73 -13.17
N LYS A 151 1.47 -10.69 -12.33
CA LYS A 151 2.55 -9.73 -12.11
C LYS A 151 3.83 -10.41 -11.64
N VAL A 152 3.74 -11.23 -10.59
CA VAL A 152 4.91 -11.95 -10.05
C VAL A 152 5.47 -12.95 -11.09
N ALA A 153 4.60 -13.58 -11.88
CA ALA A 153 5.05 -14.49 -12.95
C ALA A 153 5.81 -13.74 -14.07
N VAL A 154 5.38 -12.54 -14.46
CA VAL A 154 6.13 -11.69 -15.40
C VAL A 154 7.48 -11.28 -14.82
N GLU A 155 7.52 -10.86 -13.56
CA GLU A 155 8.78 -10.51 -12.87
C GLU A 155 9.75 -11.69 -12.84
N ALA A 156 9.24 -12.91 -12.56
CA ALA A 156 10.03 -14.13 -12.57
C ALA A 156 10.55 -14.48 -13.97
N LEU A 157 9.71 -14.40 -15.01
CA LEU A 157 10.13 -14.59 -16.40
C LEU A 157 11.18 -13.58 -16.83
N GLY A 158 11.01 -12.32 -16.45
CA GLY A 158 11.96 -11.25 -16.77
C GLY A 158 13.35 -11.50 -16.22
N ARG A 159 13.48 -12.20 -15.09
CA ARG A 159 14.77 -12.63 -14.53
C ARG A 159 15.35 -13.84 -15.26
N ILE A 160 14.51 -14.80 -15.65
CA ILE A 160 14.95 -16.04 -16.32
C ILE A 160 15.36 -15.79 -17.78
N ASP A 161 14.50 -15.11 -18.55
CA ASP A 161 14.75 -14.79 -19.96
C ASP A 161 14.16 -13.40 -20.30
N PRO A 162 14.96 -12.32 -20.11
CA PRO A 162 14.51 -10.95 -20.38
C PRO A 162 14.06 -10.72 -21.83
N GLN A 163 14.69 -11.38 -22.82
CA GLN A 163 14.41 -11.15 -24.23
C GLN A 163 13.12 -11.84 -24.67
N ALA A 164 12.92 -13.09 -24.28
CA ALA A 164 11.66 -13.79 -24.54
C ALA A 164 10.50 -13.15 -23.78
N THR A 165 10.76 -12.63 -22.57
CA THR A 165 9.77 -11.87 -21.79
C THR A 165 9.40 -10.58 -22.51
N LYS A 166 10.37 -9.81 -23.01
CA LYS A 166 10.11 -8.61 -23.81
C LYS A 166 9.20 -8.90 -24.99
N ALA A 167 9.48 -9.97 -25.75
CA ALA A 167 8.68 -10.36 -26.90
C ALA A 167 7.23 -10.72 -26.50
N LEU A 168 7.06 -11.45 -25.39
CA LEU A 168 5.75 -11.78 -24.84
C LEU A 168 4.96 -10.52 -24.41
N LEU A 169 5.61 -9.58 -23.73
CA LEU A 169 4.96 -8.34 -23.30
C LEU A 169 4.54 -7.48 -24.50
N ILE A 170 5.33 -7.46 -25.58
CA ILE A 170 4.95 -6.79 -26.83
C ILE A 170 3.70 -7.44 -27.46
N GLU A 171 3.59 -8.77 -27.43
CA GLU A 171 2.40 -9.48 -27.90
C GLU A 171 1.15 -9.11 -27.08
N MET A 172 1.31 -8.96 -25.76
CA MET A 172 0.23 -8.54 -24.85
C MET A 172 -0.24 -7.09 -25.05
N LEU A 173 0.46 -6.30 -25.86
CA LEU A 173 0.03 -4.96 -26.27
C LEU A 173 -0.88 -4.95 -27.50
N GLY A 174 -1.21 -6.13 -28.06
CA GLY A 174 -2.07 -6.26 -29.23
C GLY A 174 -3.43 -5.54 -29.09
N PRO A 175 -4.04 -5.09 -30.20
CA PRO A 175 -5.24 -4.25 -30.18
C PRO A 175 -6.42 -4.90 -29.46
N ASP A 176 -6.58 -6.22 -29.58
CA ASP A 176 -7.68 -6.99 -28.99
C ASP A 176 -7.50 -7.32 -27.50
N GLN A 177 -6.33 -7.00 -26.91
CA GLN A 177 -6.04 -7.30 -25.51
C GLN A 177 -6.79 -6.33 -24.57
N PRO A 178 -7.30 -6.82 -23.41
CA PRO A 178 -7.96 -5.97 -22.43
C PRO A 178 -6.98 -4.98 -21.81
N PHE A 179 -7.49 -3.84 -21.33
CA PHE A 179 -6.66 -2.79 -20.74
C PHE A 179 -5.78 -3.30 -19.60
N ALA A 180 -6.29 -4.18 -18.73
CA ALA A 180 -5.51 -4.78 -17.65
C ALA A 180 -4.28 -5.57 -18.14
N ALA A 181 -4.41 -6.33 -19.24
CA ALA A 181 -3.28 -7.05 -19.84
C ALA A 181 -2.25 -6.08 -20.45
N LYS A 182 -2.72 -5.04 -21.14
CA LYS A 182 -1.87 -3.98 -21.70
C LYS A 182 -1.14 -3.21 -20.59
N SER A 183 -1.83 -2.88 -19.50
CA SER A 183 -1.29 -2.20 -18.33
C SER A 183 -0.19 -3.01 -17.65
N LEU A 184 -0.41 -4.33 -17.46
CA LEU A 184 0.60 -5.24 -16.96
C LEU A 184 1.82 -5.32 -17.90
N ALA A 185 1.59 -5.38 -19.21
CA ALA A 185 2.66 -5.42 -20.20
C ALA A 185 3.53 -4.15 -20.17
N VAL A 186 2.90 -2.97 -20.20
CA VAL A 186 3.59 -1.68 -20.11
C VAL A 186 4.38 -1.56 -18.82
N SER A 187 3.74 -1.82 -17.67
CA SER A 187 4.38 -1.68 -16.36
C SER A 187 5.56 -2.64 -16.17
N SER A 188 5.49 -3.84 -16.73
CA SER A 188 6.59 -4.81 -16.65
C SER A 188 7.74 -4.46 -17.59
N LEU A 189 7.43 -3.90 -18.77
CA LEU A 189 8.43 -3.46 -19.75
C LEU A 189 9.33 -2.33 -19.20
N THR A 190 8.89 -1.54 -18.20
CA THR A 190 9.71 -0.43 -17.69
C THR A 190 11.07 -0.90 -17.14
N THR A 191 11.12 -2.11 -16.58
CA THR A 191 12.35 -2.72 -16.03
C THR A 191 13.23 -3.39 -17.09
N ILE A 192 12.71 -3.60 -18.31
CA ILE A 192 13.40 -4.30 -19.40
C ILE A 192 13.83 -3.31 -20.50
N ASP A 193 12.91 -2.45 -20.94
CA ASP A 193 13.10 -1.41 -21.94
C ASP A 193 12.14 -0.24 -21.67
N VAL A 194 12.59 0.71 -20.86
CA VAL A 194 11.81 1.88 -20.45
C VAL A 194 11.36 2.74 -21.64
N SER A 195 12.12 2.75 -22.74
CA SER A 195 11.77 3.53 -23.94
C SER A 195 10.62 2.87 -24.70
N ALA A 196 10.70 1.56 -24.93
CA ALA A 196 9.59 0.81 -25.53
C ALA A 196 8.35 0.81 -24.65
N ALA A 197 8.52 0.72 -23.33
CA ALA A 197 7.42 0.86 -22.38
C ALA A 197 6.73 2.22 -22.52
N ALA A 198 7.48 3.33 -22.64
CA ALA A 198 6.93 4.67 -22.71
C ALA A 198 6.13 4.92 -24.00
N GLU A 199 6.61 4.38 -25.13
CA GLU A 199 5.89 4.42 -26.41
C GLU A 199 4.56 3.66 -26.29
N ALA A 200 4.61 2.42 -25.79
CA ALA A 200 3.42 1.61 -25.54
C ALA A 200 2.44 2.27 -24.53
N ALA A 201 2.97 2.90 -23.48
CA ALA A 201 2.16 3.60 -22.48
C ALA A 201 1.35 4.73 -23.09
N ALA A 202 1.95 5.53 -23.99
CA ALA A 202 1.25 6.62 -24.65
C ALA A 202 0.08 6.11 -25.51
N ASP A 203 0.31 5.04 -26.28
CA ASP A 203 -0.75 4.40 -27.08
C ASP A 203 -1.86 3.81 -26.20
N VAL A 204 -1.50 3.10 -25.13
CA VAL A 204 -2.46 2.48 -24.21
C VAL A 204 -3.30 3.54 -23.50
N LEU A 205 -2.67 4.60 -22.99
CA LEU A 205 -3.36 5.69 -22.26
C LEU A 205 -4.20 6.57 -23.18
N MET A 206 -3.80 6.75 -24.44
CA MET A 206 -4.57 7.49 -25.44
C MET A 206 -5.88 6.78 -25.80
N ASN A 207 -5.84 5.46 -25.89
CA ASN A 207 -7.00 4.63 -26.27
C ASN A 207 -7.79 4.11 -25.06
N ALA A 208 -7.39 4.48 -23.84
CA ALA A 208 -8.05 4.05 -22.61
C ALA A 208 -9.43 4.70 -22.46
N ASP A 209 -10.39 3.92 -21.96
CA ASP A 209 -11.72 4.42 -21.63
C ASP A 209 -11.72 5.21 -20.29
N ALA A 210 -12.89 5.73 -19.93
CA ALA A 210 -13.06 6.52 -18.71
C ALA A 210 -12.97 5.69 -17.41
N GLN A 211 -13.08 4.36 -17.46
CA GLN A 211 -13.00 3.46 -16.30
C GLN A 211 -11.60 2.88 -16.10
N ALA A 212 -10.75 2.93 -17.13
CA ALA A 212 -9.37 2.50 -17.06
C ALA A 212 -8.63 3.15 -15.89
N ASP A 213 -7.88 2.32 -15.17
CA ASP A 213 -7.04 2.71 -14.05
C ASP A 213 -5.58 2.84 -14.50
N PRO A 214 -5.03 4.07 -14.57
CA PRO A 214 -3.66 4.28 -15.00
C PRO A 214 -2.61 4.04 -13.90
N GLU A 215 -3.00 3.75 -12.65
CA GLU A 215 -2.08 3.60 -11.52
C GLU A 215 -0.91 2.63 -11.80
N PRO A 216 -1.14 1.41 -12.34
CA PRO A 216 -0.04 0.46 -12.51
C PRO A 216 1.00 0.94 -13.52
N ILE A 217 0.55 1.59 -14.61
CA ILE A 217 1.43 2.17 -15.63
C ILE A 217 2.25 3.30 -15.00
N LEU A 218 1.57 4.28 -14.40
CA LEU A 218 2.24 5.46 -13.86
C LEU A 218 3.25 5.10 -12.77
N THR A 219 2.85 4.27 -11.81
CA THR A 219 3.72 3.85 -10.70
C THR A 219 4.97 3.15 -11.20
N ALA A 220 4.86 2.33 -12.26
CA ALA A 220 6.01 1.66 -12.86
C ALA A 220 7.03 2.65 -13.46
N PHE A 221 6.59 3.76 -14.05
CA PHE A 221 7.49 4.81 -14.54
C PHE A 221 8.09 5.65 -13.41
N LEU A 222 7.30 5.98 -12.38
CA LEU A 222 7.79 6.76 -11.24
C LEU A 222 8.90 6.01 -10.46
N ASN A 223 8.88 4.69 -10.49
CA ASN A 223 9.79 3.81 -9.74
C ASN A 223 11.02 3.37 -10.53
N VAL A 224 11.24 3.86 -11.76
CA VAL A 224 12.40 3.52 -12.59
C VAL A 224 13.15 4.80 -12.96
N GLN A 225 14.49 4.75 -12.91
CA GLN A 225 15.33 5.86 -13.31
C GLN A 225 14.98 6.32 -14.74
N THR A 226 14.85 7.64 -14.94
CA THR A 226 14.42 8.30 -16.20
C THR A 226 12.97 8.02 -16.64
N GLY A 227 12.21 7.18 -15.93
CA GLY A 227 10.87 6.76 -16.33
C GLY A 227 9.90 7.93 -16.53
N SER A 228 9.86 8.87 -15.59
CA SER A 228 9.02 10.08 -15.69
C SER A 228 9.38 10.96 -16.88
N ASP A 229 10.67 11.10 -17.20
CA ASP A 229 11.15 11.92 -18.31
C ASP A 229 10.74 11.32 -19.66
N VAL A 230 10.95 10.01 -19.83
CA VAL A 230 10.64 9.32 -21.08
C VAL A 230 9.14 9.22 -21.31
N LEU A 231 8.35 8.98 -20.25
CA LEU A 231 6.89 9.01 -20.34
C LEU A 231 6.41 10.40 -20.72
N ALA A 232 6.90 11.45 -20.06
CA ALA A 232 6.52 12.83 -20.38
C ALA A 232 6.76 13.17 -21.86
N LYS A 233 7.92 12.78 -22.40
CA LYS A 233 8.25 12.98 -23.81
C LYS A 233 7.29 12.26 -24.75
N GLN A 234 6.89 11.03 -24.44
CA GLN A 234 5.97 10.26 -25.29
C GLN A 234 4.54 10.83 -25.23
N LEU A 235 4.06 11.22 -24.04
CA LEU A 235 2.74 11.83 -23.89
C LEU A 235 2.64 13.22 -24.54
N GLU A 236 3.75 13.94 -24.73
CA GLU A 236 3.72 15.20 -25.48
C GLU A 236 3.48 14.98 -26.99
N GLY A 237 3.99 13.89 -27.55
CA GLY A 237 3.78 13.51 -28.95
C GLY A 237 2.45 12.78 -29.19
N HIS A 238 2.04 11.95 -28.23
CA HIS A 238 0.83 11.11 -28.28
C HIS A 238 0.01 11.30 -26.99
N PRO A 239 -0.72 12.42 -26.87
CA PRO A 239 -1.37 12.80 -25.62
C PRO A 239 -2.62 11.96 -25.34
N PRO A 240 -2.85 11.55 -24.08
CA PRO A 240 -4.11 10.97 -23.65
C PRO A 240 -5.22 12.02 -23.57
N SER A 241 -6.44 11.58 -23.27
CA SER A 241 -7.55 12.50 -23.00
C SER A 241 -7.25 13.42 -21.81
N ALA A 242 -7.88 14.60 -21.78
CA ALA A 242 -7.72 15.54 -20.67
C ALA A 242 -8.12 14.92 -19.31
N ASP A 243 -9.14 14.05 -19.30
CA ASP A 243 -9.59 13.39 -18.07
C ASP A 243 -8.62 12.29 -17.61
N MET A 244 -8.01 11.55 -18.55
CA MET A 244 -6.94 10.61 -18.22
C MET A 244 -5.70 11.34 -17.72
N ALA A 245 -5.34 12.49 -18.29
CA ALA A 245 -4.25 13.32 -17.78
C ALA A 245 -4.52 13.82 -16.35
N LYS A 246 -5.77 14.21 -16.03
CA LYS A 246 -6.16 14.53 -14.64
C LYS A 246 -6.07 13.33 -13.72
N LYS A 247 -6.45 12.12 -14.17
CA LYS A 247 -6.28 10.88 -13.37
C LYS A 247 -4.82 10.62 -13.06
N LEU A 248 -3.94 10.69 -14.07
CA LEU A 248 -2.49 10.51 -13.92
C LEU A 248 -1.89 11.53 -12.93
N LEU A 249 -2.28 12.81 -13.01
CA LEU A 249 -1.83 13.83 -12.05
C LEU A 249 -2.28 13.51 -10.63
N ARG A 250 -3.57 13.19 -10.45
CA ARG A 250 -4.11 12.83 -9.13
C ARG A 250 -3.40 11.62 -8.56
N GLU A 251 -3.10 10.62 -9.38
CA GLU A 251 -2.41 9.42 -8.93
C GLU A 251 -0.96 9.70 -8.51
N MET A 252 -0.21 10.45 -9.33
CA MET A 252 1.14 10.89 -8.97
C MET A 252 1.16 11.66 -7.64
N PHE A 253 0.18 12.53 -7.42
CA PHE A 253 0.04 13.27 -6.15
C PHE A 253 -0.42 12.35 -5.00
N SER A 254 -1.25 11.36 -5.28
CA SER A 254 -1.71 10.35 -4.31
C SER A 254 -0.55 9.58 -3.68
N VAL A 255 0.51 9.32 -4.45
CA VAL A 255 1.74 8.66 -3.99
C VAL A 255 2.84 9.62 -3.55
N GLY A 256 2.51 10.89 -3.31
CA GLY A 256 3.45 11.89 -2.79
C GLY A 256 4.57 12.29 -3.75
N ARG A 257 4.36 12.09 -5.06
CA ARG A 257 5.32 12.42 -6.12
C ARG A 257 4.96 13.71 -6.84
N THR A 258 5.97 14.45 -7.30
CA THR A 258 5.79 15.62 -8.15
C THR A 258 6.99 15.75 -9.08
N ASP A 259 6.95 14.98 -10.16
CA ASP A 259 8.06 14.89 -11.11
C ASP A 259 7.85 15.99 -12.18
N PRO A 260 8.65 17.08 -12.18
CA PRO A 260 8.34 18.28 -12.97
C PRO A 260 8.15 18.07 -14.48
N PRO A 261 8.97 17.23 -15.15
CA PRO A 261 8.80 16.96 -16.59
C PRO A 261 7.44 16.35 -16.91
N LEU A 262 7.02 15.36 -16.14
CA LEU A 262 5.74 14.67 -16.33
C LEU A 262 4.55 15.52 -15.86
N SER A 263 4.65 16.15 -14.68
CA SER A 263 3.58 16.98 -14.13
C SER A 263 3.24 18.17 -15.04
N LYS A 264 4.25 18.77 -15.69
CA LYS A 264 4.07 19.86 -16.66
C LYS A 264 3.30 19.42 -17.90
N VAL A 265 3.71 18.30 -18.52
CA VAL A 265 3.05 17.75 -19.71
C VAL A 265 1.62 17.36 -19.40
N LEU A 266 1.38 16.65 -18.30
CA LEU A 266 0.04 16.26 -17.89
C LEU A 266 -0.84 17.47 -17.55
N SER A 267 -0.32 18.49 -16.87
CA SER A 267 -1.07 19.72 -16.57
C SER A 267 -1.52 20.42 -17.85
N LYS A 268 -0.61 20.55 -18.84
CA LYS A 268 -0.91 21.12 -20.17
C LYS A 268 -2.02 20.34 -20.89
N ILE A 269 -1.95 19.00 -20.89
CA ILE A 269 -2.97 18.15 -21.52
C ILE A 269 -4.32 18.22 -20.77
N ALA A 270 -4.27 18.27 -19.44
CA ALA A 270 -5.44 18.39 -18.59
C ALA A 270 -6.14 19.76 -18.67
N GLY A 271 -5.51 20.76 -19.31
CA GLY A 271 -5.98 22.14 -19.34
C GLY A 271 -5.82 22.87 -18.01
N ILE A 272 -4.88 22.42 -17.17
CA ILE A 272 -4.56 23.02 -15.87
C ILE A 272 -3.38 23.97 -16.06
N GLY A 273 -3.49 25.19 -15.53
CA GLY A 273 -2.43 26.20 -15.62
C GLY A 273 -1.09 25.75 -15.01
N GLU A 274 0.01 26.39 -15.43
CA GLU A 274 1.32 26.19 -14.80
C GLU A 274 1.27 26.54 -13.30
N ASP A 275 2.21 26.00 -12.51
CA ASP A 275 2.36 26.41 -11.12
C ASP A 275 2.59 27.92 -11.06
N PRO A 276 1.76 28.68 -10.31
CA PRO A 276 2.06 30.07 -10.08
C PRO A 276 3.43 30.19 -9.40
N ALA A 277 4.11 31.31 -9.65
CA ALA A 277 5.33 31.62 -8.91
C ALA A 277 5.04 31.52 -7.40
N PRO A 278 6.00 31.04 -6.59
CA PRO A 278 5.83 30.99 -5.14
C PRO A 278 5.36 32.37 -4.64
N PRO A 279 4.27 32.43 -3.85
CA PRO A 279 3.71 33.70 -3.41
C PRO A 279 4.72 34.44 -2.53
N THR A 280 4.75 35.76 -2.68
CA THR A 280 5.47 36.66 -1.77
C THR A 280 4.89 36.60 -0.36
N LYS A 281 5.65 37.07 0.64
CA LYS A 281 5.16 37.11 2.03
C LYS A 281 3.91 37.97 2.17
N GLU A 282 3.83 39.06 1.40
CA GLU A 282 2.70 39.97 1.34
C GLU A 282 1.46 39.29 0.74
N GLU A 283 1.63 38.50 -0.31
CA GLU A 283 0.54 37.70 -0.91
C GLU A 283 0.05 36.61 0.03
N ILE A 284 0.97 35.90 0.71
CA ILE A 284 0.63 34.89 1.73
C ILE A 284 -0.23 35.53 2.84
N ALA A 285 0.19 36.69 3.35
CA ALA A 285 -0.56 37.41 4.37
C ALA A 285 -1.95 37.86 3.88
N ALA A 286 -2.04 38.36 2.64
CA ALA A 286 -3.31 38.77 2.05
C ALA A 286 -4.28 37.58 1.86
N ILE A 287 -3.76 36.43 1.38
CA ILE A 287 -4.51 35.18 1.26
C ILE A 287 -5.01 34.73 2.64
N GLY A 288 -4.12 34.70 3.64
CA GLY A 288 -4.47 34.34 5.01
C GLY A 288 -5.57 35.22 5.59
N GLN A 289 -5.44 36.54 5.46
CA GLN A 289 -6.44 37.48 5.93
C GLN A 289 -7.81 37.30 5.24
N THR A 290 -7.79 37.03 3.93
CA THR A 290 -9.01 36.78 3.15
C THR A 290 -9.67 35.48 3.57
N ALA A 291 -8.89 34.39 3.71
CA ALA A 291 -9.38 33.11 4.20
C ALA A 291 -10.02 33.21 5.59
N ILE A 292 -9.41 33.95 6.52
CA ILE A 292 -9.97 34.13 7.86
C ILE A 292 -11.30 34.88 7.85
N THR A 293 -11.47 35.85 6.94
CA THR A 293 -12.65 36.73 6.91
C THR A 293 -13.78 36.21 6.04
N GLN A 294 -13.46 35.53 4.94
CA GLN A 294 -14.44 35.10 3.93
C GLN A 294 -14.60 33.58 3.85
N GLY A 295 -13.61 32.81 4.32
CA GLY A 295 -13.68 31.36 4.30
C GLY A 295 -14.68 30.81 5.31
N ASP A 296 -15.21 29.63 5.00
CA ASP A 296 -16.15 28.85 5.80
C ASP A 296 -15.49 27.53 6.24
N PRO A 297 -15.35 27.29 7.55
CA PRO A 297 -14.66 26.10 8.05
C PRO A 297 -15.42 24.81 7.79
N THR A 298 -16.75 24.83 7.66
CA THR A 298 -17.56 23.64 7.38
C THR A 298 -17.36 23.20 5.92
N ARG A 299 -17.38 24.14 4.98
CA ARG A 299 -17.00 23.84 3.59
C ARG A 299 -15.52 23.46 3.49
N GLY A 300 -14.66 24.08 4.28
CA GLY A 300 -13.23 23.78 4.33
C GLY A 300 -12.93 22.35 4.79
N GLU A 301 -13.70 21.85 5.76
CA GLU A 301 -13.64 20.46 6.16
C GLU A 301 -14.04 19.54 5.00
N GLN A 302 -15.10 19.85 4.26
CA GLN A 302 -15.49 19.05 3.08
C GLN A 302 -14.37 19.01 2.03
N VAL A 303 -13.70 20.13 1.78
CA VAL A 303 -12.52 20.20 0.89
C VAL A 303 -11.38 19.31 1.42
N PHE A 304 -11.04 19.40 2.71
CA PHE A 304 -10.00 18.55 3.31
C PHE A 304 -10.30 17.05 3.16
N ARG A 305 -11.58 16.67 3.17
CA ARG A 305 -12.05 15.29 3.12
C ARG A 305 -12.26 14.74 1.71
N ARG A 306 -12.08 15.57 0.67
CA ARG A 306 -12.22 15.15 -0.72
C ARG A 306 -11.14 14.12 -1.11
N ASN A 307 -11.59 12.97 -1.62
CA ASN A 307 -10.69 11.88 -2.04
C ASN A 307 -9.69 12.33 -3.11
N ASP A 308 -10.09 13.23 -4.01
CA ASP A 308 -9.24 13.71 -5.10
C ASP A 308 -8.13 14.68 -4.66
N LEU A 309 -8.24 15.26 -3.45
CA LEU A 309 -7.18 16.06 -2.82
C LEU A 309 -6.30 15.24 -1.86
N SER A 310 -6.77 14.06 -1.43
CA SER A 310 -6.02 13.08 -0.62
C SER A 310 -5.46 13.60 0.71
N CYS A 311 -5.91 14.75 1.22
CA CYS A 311 -5.37 15.30 2.48
C CYS A 311 -5.57 14.33 3.66
N MET A 312 -6.74 13.67 3.74
CA MET A 312 -7.02 12.64 4.75
C MET A 312 -6.22 11.35 4.59
N LYS A 313 -5.69 11.03 3.39
CA LYS A 313 -4.82 9.86 3.22
C LYS A 313 -3.53 10.05 4.01
N CYS A 314 -3.02 11.28 4.07
CA CYS A 314 -1.76 11.58 4.76
C CYS A 314 -1.96 12.12 6.17
N HIS A 315 -2.98 12.93 6.42
CA HIS A 315 -3.14 13.69 7.65
C HIS A 315 -4.32 13.24 8.50
N ALA A 316 -4.06 13.02 9.79
CA ALA A 316 -5.09 12.80 10.79
C ALA A 316 -5.61 14.14 11.35
N VAL A 317 -6.91 14.19 11.63
CA VAL A 317 -7.57 15.22 12.45
C VAL A 317 -8.45 14.51 13.47
N ASN A 318 -8.23 14.80 14.75
CA ASN A 318 -8.80 14.09 15.89
C ASN A 318 -8.72 12.56 15.72
N LYS A 319 -7.57 12.02 15.29
CA LYS A 319 -7.34 10.59 14.98
C LYS A 319 -8.07 10.02 13.76
N GLY A 320 -8.83 10.82 13.02
CA GLY A 320 -9.43 10.43 11.74
C GLY A 320 -8.56 10.86 10.56
N GLY A 321 -8.14 9.92 9.72
CA GLY A 321 -7.20 10.12 8.60
C GLY A 321 -5.89 9.35 8.80
N GLY A 322 -4.94 9.52 7.89
CA GLY A 322 -3.67 8.79 7.90
C GLY A 322 -2.58 9.39 8.79
N GLN A 323 -1.50 8.62 8.95
CA GLN A 323 -0.33 8.95 9.77
C GLN A 323 0.95 9.00 8.94
N ILE A 324 0.85 9.50 7.72
CA ILE A 324 2.00 9.72 6.83
C ILE A 324 2.55 11.12 7.05
N GLY A 325 1.65 12.10 7.06
CA GLY A 325 1.92 13.48 7.45
C GLY A 325 1.60 13.72 8.93
N PRO A 326 1.93 14.93 9.44
CA PRO A 326 1.64 15.30 10.81
C PRO A 326 0.14 15.32 11.11
N ASP A 327 -0.19 14.97 12.36
CA ASP A 327 -1.51 15.18 12.93
C ASP A 327 -1.82 16.70 12.95
N LEU A 328 -2.93 17.07 12.32
CA LEU A 328 -3.36 18.45 12.14
C LEU A 328 -4.37 18.91 13.21
N SER A 329 -4.74 18.07 14.17
CA SER A 329 -5.77 18.35 15.19
C SER A 329 -5.56 19.67 15.94
N ALA A 330 -4.30 20.06 16.15
CA ALA A 330 -3.92 21.28 16.87
C ALA A 330 -3.25 22.34 15.97
N ILE A 331 -3.28 22.19 14.63
CA ILE A 331 -2.47 23.03 13.75
C ILE A 331 -2.88 24.50 13.79
N GLY A 332 -4.18 24.79 13.81
CA GLY A 332 -4.72 26.16 13.86
C GLY A 332 -4.45 26.88 15.18
N ALA A 333 -4.29 26.14 16.27
CA ALA A 333 -3.90 26.68 17.58
C ALA A 333 -2.38 26.85 17.74
N SER A 334 -1.58 26.04 17.03
CA SER A 334 -0.12 26.00 17.20
C SER A 334 0.66 26.73 16.11
N SER A 335 0.03 27.13 15.01
CA SER A 335 0.68 27.77 13.86
C SER A 335 -0.07 29.00 13.37
N PRO A 336 0.65 30.05 12.92
CA PRO A 336 0.03 31.23 12.33
C PRO A 336 -0.60 30.90 10.97
N VAL A 337 -1.57 31.69 10.54
CA VAL A 337 -2.33 31.43 9.30
C VAL A 337 -1.43 31.46 8.08
N GLU A 338 -0.44 32.35 8.07
CA GLU A 338 0.56 32.48 7.01
C GLU A 338 1.37 31.19 6.83
N TYR A 339 1.65 30.47 7.92
CA TYR A 339 2.29 29.16 7.86
C TYR A 339 1.39 28.11 7.20
N LEU A 340 0.08 28.14 7.49
CA LEU A 340 -0.89 27.24 6.86
C LEU A 340 -0.99 27.50 5.36
N VAL A 341 -1.07 28.77 4.98
CA VAL A 341 -1.12 29.20 3.57
C VAL A 341 0.15 28.76 2.84
N GLY A 342 1.32 29.03 3.41
CA GLY A 342 2.60 28.63 2.84
C GLY A 342 2.72 27.11 2.68
N SER A 343 2.31 26.34 3.70
CA SER A 343 2.36 24.87 3.67
C SER A 343 1.44 24.27 2.60
N VAL A 344 0.27 24.87 2.37
CA VAL A 344 -0.69 24.42 1.35
C VAL A 344 -0.24 24.77 -0.07
N LEU A 345 0.37 25.95 -0.26
CA LEU A 345 0.80 26.43 -1.57
C LEU A 345 2.18 25.91 -1.99
N ASP A 346 3.11 25.76 -1.05
CA ASP A 346 4.48 25.32 -1.29
C ASP A 346 4.99 24.42 -0.14
N PRO A 347 4.55 23.16 -0.09
CA PRO A 347 4.84 22.24 1.02
C PRO A 347 6.34 21.94 1.20
N ASP A 348 7.17 22.23 0.19
CA ASP A 348 8.63 22.06 0.24
C ASP A 348 9.36 23.13 1.08
N GLN A 349 8.73 24.28 1.38
CA GLN A 349 9.43 25.39 2.05
C GLN A 349 9.74 25.12 3.53
N ALA A 350 8.92 24.31 4.19
CA ALA A 350 9.01 24.08 5.63
C ALA A 350 8.61 22.65 5.97
N ILE A 351 9.53 21.71 5.74
CA ILE A 351 9.36 20.30 6.10
C ILE A 351 9.92 20.10 7.51
N LYS A 352 9.10 19.58 8.43
CA LYS A 352 9.58 19.16 9.75
C LYS A 352 10.51 17.95 9.56
N GLU A 353 11.61 17.90 10.31
CA GLU A 353 12.65 16.86 10.20
C GLU A 353 12.11 15.43 10.16
N ALA A 354 11.12 15.11 11.01
CA ALA A 354 10.47 13.80 11.07
C ALA A 354 9.68 13.39 9.80
N TYR A 355 9.50 14.30 8.84
CA TYR A 355 8.75 14.08 7.58
C TYR A 355 9.61 14.37 6.35
N VAL A 356 10.91 14.61 6.52
CA VAL A 356 11.84 14.73 5.38
C VAL A 356 11.95 13.37 4.72
N THR A 357 11.72 13.34 3.41
CA THR A 357 11.81 12.09 2.66
C THR A 357 13.23 11.81 2.24
N LYS A 358 13.51 10.54 1.98
CA LYS A 358 14.67 10.09 1.21
C LYS A 358 14.21 9.58 -0.13
N LEU A 359 14.94 9.94 -1.17
CA LEU A 359 14.84 9.34 -2.49
C LEU A 359 16.04 8.40 -2.64
N ILE A 360 15.76 7.11 -2.80
CA ILE A 360 16.77 6.06 -2.90
C ILE A 360 16.77 5.53 -4.32
N LEU A 361 17.90 5.66 -4.99
CA LEU A 361 18.19 4.94 -6.23
C LEU A 361 18.91 3.65 -5.86
N THR A 362 18.39 2.53 -6.32
CA THR A 362 19.02 1.22 -6.14
C THR A 362 19.97 0.92 -7.30
N VAL A 363 20.91 0.00 -7.07
CA VAL A 363 21.82 -0.51 -8.12
C VAL A 363 21.08 -1.15 -9.30
N GLU A 364 19.83 -1.59 -9.09
CA GLU A 364 18.94 -2.12 -10.12
C GLU A 364 18.21 -1.01 -10.91
N GLY A 365 18.50 0.26 -10.64
CA GLY A 365 17.87 1.41 -11.31
C GLY A 365 16.45 1.73 -10.82
N ARG A 366 16.00 1.11 -9.71
CA ARG A 366 14.71 1.43 -9.08
C ARG A 366 14.81 2.64 -8.17
N ILE A 367 13.75 3.43 -8.15
CA ILE A 367 13.56 4.60 -7.28
C ILE A 367 12.56 4.25 -6.19
N HIS A 368 12.97 4.43 -4.93
CA HIS A 368 12.08 4.38 -3.77
C HIS A 368 12.03 5.76 -3.11
N GLN A 369 10.86 6.16 -2.62
CA GLN A 369 10.70 7.39 -1.86
C GLN A 369 9.88 7.13 -0.61
N GLY A 370 10.33 7.69 0.51
CA GLY A 370 9.58 7.63 1.75
C GLY A 370 10.27 8.34 2.90
N ILE A 371 9.63 8.33 4.06
CA ILE A 371 10.20 8.81 5.32
C ILE A 371 11.02 7.67 5.93
N VAL A 372 12.21 7.96 6.47
CA VAL A 372 13.01 6.94 7.15
C VAL A 372 12.29 6.49 8.42
N ALA A 373 11.85 5.23 8.44
CA ALA A 373 11.21 4.60 9.59
C ALA A 373 12.24 3.94 10.51
N ASP A 374 13.26 3.32 9.93
CA ASP A 374 14.39 2.72 10.64
C ASP A 374 15.63 2.68 9.76
N ARG A 375 16.81 2.65 10.37
CA ARG A 375 18.09 2.41 9.68
C ARG A 375 19.02 1.64 10.59
N THR A 376 19.52 0.52 10.07
CA THR A 376 20.56 -0.30 10.69
C THR A 376 21.84 -0.26 9.84
N ALA A 377 22.85 -1.04 10.23
CA ALA A 377 24.05 -1.22 9.41
C ALA A 377 23.77 -1.99 8.11
N ASP A 378 22.74 -2.85 8.10
CA ASP A 378 22.47 -3.79 7.02
C ASP A 378 21.27 -3.36 6.14
N SER A 379 20.34 -2.56 6.69
CA SER A 379 19.12 -2.14 5.99
C SER A 379 18.66 -0.72 6.30
N LEU A 380 18.00 -0.12 5.32
CA LEU A 380 17.20 1.10 5.41
C LEU A 380 15.72 0.74 5.26
N VAL A 381 14.87 1.16 6.20
CA VAL A 381 13.42 1.00 6.11
C VAL A 381 12.78 2.35 5.86
N LEU A 382 12.10 2.47 4.72
CA LEU A 382 11.30 3.65 4.37
C LEU A 382 9.82 3.36 4.63
N LYS A 383 9.08 4.37 5.07
CA LYS A 383 7.61 4.41 5.03
C LYS A 383 7.19 5.28 3.86
N ASP A 384 6.56 4.69 2.86
CA ASP A 384 6.14 5.41 1.66
C ASP A 384 4.84 6.22 1.87
N ALA A 385 4.35 6.85 0.80
CA ALA A 385 3.11 7.64 0.83
C ALA A 385 1.83 6.80 1.06
N LYS A 386 1.88 5.49 0.80
CA LYS A 386 0.81 4.54 1.08
C LYS A 386 0.88 4.02 2.53
N GLY A 387 1.97 4.29 3.23
CA GLY A 387 2.24 3.79 4.58
C GLY A 387 2.90 2.43 4.62
N GLU A 388 3.29 1.91 3.46
CA GLU A 388 3.99 0.63 3.32
C GLU A 388 5.44 0.78 3.77
N LEU A 389 5.94 -0.23 4.47
CA LEU A 389 7.34 -0.30 4.87
C LEU A 389 8.15 -0.99 3.78
N ILE A 390 9.09 -0.26 3.21
CA ILE A 390 10.02 -0.73 2.18
C ILE A 390 11.38 -0.90 2.82
N SER A 391 11.84 -2.15 2.97
CA SER A 391 13.18 -2.48 3.45
C SER A 391 14.13 -2.63 2.27
N ILE A 392 15.21 -1.85 2.27
CA ILE A 392 16.24 -1.81 1.23
C ILE A 392 17.58 -2.16 1.89
N PRO A 393 18.29 -3.21 1.45
CA PRO A 393 19.64 -3.50 1.93
C PRO A 393 20.58 -2.33 1.64
N ILE A 394 21.47 -1.99 2.57
CA ILE A 394 22.41 -0.87 2.39
C ILE A 394 23.31 -1.07 1.17
N ASP A 395 23.71 -2.31 0.90
CA ASP A 395 24.55 -2.67 -0.26
C ASP A 395 23.83 -2.53 -1.61
N ASP A 396 22.50 -2.45 -1.62
CA ASP A 396 21.70 -2.29 -2.84
C ASP A 396 21.43 -0.80 -3.17
N ILE A 397 21.86 0.13 -2.32
CA ILE A 397 21.69 1.57 -2.50
C ILE A 397 22.83 2.11 -3.38
N ASP A 398 22.48 2.66 -4.55
CA ASP A 398 23.41 3.34 -5.47
C ASP A 398 23.52 4.83 -5.13
N ASP A 399 22.39 5.50 -4.90
CA ASP A 399 22.36 6.91 -4.48
C ASP A 399 21.25 7.17 -3.46
N GLU A 400 21.50 8.11 -2.57
CA GLU A 400 20.56 8.58 -1.56
C GLU A 400 20.60 10.10 -1.51
N VAL A 401 19.47 10.72 -1.81
CA VAL A 401 19.31 12.17 -1.70
C VAL A 401 18.14 12.50 -0.79
N GLU A 402 18.22 13.67 -0.16
CA GLU A 402 17.06 14.25 0.50
C GLU A 402 16.00 14.57 -0.54
N GLY A 403 14.81 14.02 -0.31
CA GLY A 403 13.66 14.27 -1.15
C GLY A 403 12.88 15.50 -0.68
N LYS A 404 11.79 15.74 -1.40
CA LYS A 404 10.82 16.81 -1.13
C LYS A 404 9.76 16.37 -0.13
N SER A 405 8.79 17.23 0.15
CA SER A 405 7.64 16.84 0.97
C SER A 405 6.85 15.71 0.27
N LEU A 406 6.32 14.75 1.03
CA LEU A 406 5.28 13.82 0.51
C LEU A 406 3.97 14.55 0.24
N MET A 407 3.76 15.74 0.82
CA MET A 407 2.64 16.58 0.46
C MET A 407 2.91 17.16 -0.94
N PRO A 408 2.12 16.80 -1.97
CA PRO A 408 2.41 17.18 -3.34
C PRO A 408 2.26 18.67 -3.57
N LYS A 409 3.16 19.23 -4.37
CA LYS A 409 3.02 20.60 -4.86
C LYS A 409 1.98 20.65 -5.97
N GLY A 410 1.08 21.64 -5.90
CA GLY A 410 0.06 21.84 -6.91
C GLY A 410 -1.29 21.18 -6.63
N LEU A 411 -1.51 20.60 -5.43
CA LEU A 411 -2.84 20.14 -5.00
C LEU A 411 -3.90 21.24 -5.11
N VAL A 412 -3.52 22.50 -4.89
CA VAL A 412 -4.40 23.66 -5.04
C VAL A 412 -4.92 23.89 -6.46
N LYS A 413 -4.39 23.19 -7.47
CA LYS A 413 -4.89 23.26 -8.85
C LYS A 413 -6.24 22.56 -9.05
N PHE A 414 -6.63 21.67 -8.13
CA PHE A 414 -7.90 20.93 -8.19
C PHE A 414 -8.99 21.56 -7.30
N MET A 415 -8.74 22.76 -6.78
CA MET A 415 -9.70 23.52 -6.00
C MET A 415 -9.88 24.93 -6.59
N THR A 416 -11.08 25.46 -6.42
CA THR A 416 -11.37 26.87 -6.68
C THR A 416 -10.69 27.75 -5.62
N GLN A 417 -10.54 29.04 -5.92
CA GLN A 417 -10.00 29.99 -4.94
C GLN A 417 -10.85 30.06 -3.65
N ALA A 418 -12.18 29.94 -3.78
CA ALA A 418 -13.09 29.91 -2.63
C ALA A 418 -12.85 28.67 -1.75
N GLU A 419 -12.70 27.49 -2.37
CA GLU A 419 -12.38 26.25 -1.65
C GLU A 419 -11.03 26.33 -0.94
N MET A 420 -10.03 26.98 -1.54
CA MET A 420 -8.74 27.21 -0.88
C MET A 420 -8.88 28.09 0.37
N TYR A 421 -9.68 29.16 0.31
CA TYR A 421 -9.97 30.01 1.46
C TYR A 421 -10.75 29.26 2.55
N ASP A 422 -11.74 28.47 2.16
CA ASP A 422 -12.50 27.61 3.06
C ASP A 422 -11.56 26.59 3.76
N LEU A 423 -10.68 25.93 3.02
CA LEU A 423 -9.69 24.99 3.57
C LEU A 423 -8.74 25.66 4.58
N ILE A 424 -8.17 26.82 4.23
CA ILE A 424 -7.29 27.57 5.13
C ILE A 424 -8.06 28.00 6.38
N LYS A 425 -9.32 28.44 6.23
CA LYS A 425 -10.18 28.77 7.37
C LYS A 425 -10.37 27.56 8.29
N PHE A 426 -10.72 26.41 7.75
CA PHE A 426 -10.86 25.16 8.50
C PHE A 426 -9.59 24.83 9.29
N LEU A 427 -8.44 24.77 8.60
CA LEU A 427 -7.15 24.48 9.24
C LEU A 427 -6.82 25.48 10.36
N SER A 428 -7.15 26.76 10.17
CA SER A 428 -6.93 27.80 11.17
C SER A 428 -7.81 27.67 12.42
N MET A 429 -8.93 26.93 12.34
CA MET A 429 -9.85 26.70 13.44
C MET A 429 -9.48 25.46 14.26
N LEU A 430 -8.73 24.52 13.68
CA LEU A 430 -8.33 23.27 14.34
C LEU A 430 -7.56 23.54 15.65
N GLY A 431 -8.03 22.89 16.72
CA GLY A 431 -7.45 22.97 18.05
C GLY A 431 -7.83 24.21 18.85
N LYS A 432 -8.54 25.19 18.27
CA LYS A 432 -9.06 26.34 19.01
C LYS A 432 -10.32 25.96 19.80
N PRO A 433 -10.61 26.65 20.91
CA PRO A 433 -11.86 26.44 21.65
C PRO A 433 -13.09 26.58 20.74
N GLY A 434 -14.03 25.65 20.83
CA GLY A 434 -15.24 25.62 20.02
C GLY A 434 -15.49 24.26 19.38
N GLU A 435 -16.12 24.27 18.20
CA GLU A 435 -16.51 23.06 17.46
C GLU A 435 -15.30 22.21 17.04
N TYR A 436 -14.17 22.85 16.72
CA TYR A 436 -12.94 22.24 16.20
C TYR A 436 -11.85 22.00 17.26
N ALA A 437 -12.20 22.06 18.55
CA ALA A 437 -11.26 21.81 19.63
C ALA A 437 -10.80 20.34 19.66
N VAL A 438 -9.56 20.11 20.12
CA VAL A 438 -9.11 18.76 20.47
C VAL A 438 -9.87 18.31 21.71
N ARG A 439 -10.60 17.19 21.60
CA ARG A 439 -11.43 16.67 22.71
C ARG A 439 -10.76 15.47 23.38
N SER A 440 -10.92 15.36 24.69
CA SER A 440 -10.48 14.20 25.47
C SER A 440 -11.50 13.05 25.50
N THR A 441 -12.75 13.34 25.14
CA THR A 441 -13.83 12.34 25.00
C THR A 441 -13.45 11.31 23.94
N GLN A 442 -13.58 10.03 24.27
CA GLN A 442 -13.29 8.92 23.33
C GLN A 442 -14.44 8.79 22.33
N ARG A 443 -14.43 9.63 21.30
CA ARG A 443 -15.35 9.57 20.16
C ARG A 443 -14.77 8.68 19.08
N MET A 444 -15.62 7.89 18.43
CA MET A 444 -15.23 7.16 17.24
C MET A 444 -14.99 8.12 16.08
N GLN A 445 -13.73 8.19 15.65
CA GLN A 445 -13.27 9.07 14.57
C GLN A 445 -12.87 8.27 13.34
N ARG A 446 -12.41 7.04 13.55
CA ARG A 446 -12.19 6.04 12.52
C ARG A 446 -13.29 5.00 12.57
N TRP A 447 -13.78 4.68 11.40
CA TRP A 447 -14.68 3.60 11.12
C TRP A 447 -14.11 2.74 9.99
N ARG A 448 -14.66 1.55 9.84
CA ARG A 448 -14.58 0.78 8.60
C ARG A 448 -15.98 0.48 8.12
N VAL A 449 -16.23 0.54 6.81
CA VAL A 449 -17.49 0.11 6.21
C VAL A 449 -17.27 -1.16 5.39
N LEU A 450 -18.19 -2.12 5.52
CA LEU A 450 -18.13 -3.38 4.81
C LEU A 450 -18.57 -3.18 3.35
N LYS A 451 -17.75 -3.60 2.38
CA LYS A 451 -18.12 -3.67 0.96
C LYS A 451 -18.74 -5.01 0.61
N ASN A 452 -19.42 -5.06 -0.54
CA ASN A 452 -19.98 -6.29 -1.13
C ASN A 452 -20.89 -7.07 -0.16
N VAL A 453 -21.74 -6.33 0.57
CA VAL A 453 -22.66 -6.89 1.56
C VAL A 453 -23.64 -7.85 0.85
N PRO A 454 -23.70 -9.15 1.21
CA PRO A 454 -24.66 -10.08 0.64
C PRO A 454 -26.11 -9.61 0.85
N GLU A 455 -26.98 -9.90 -0.11
CA GLU A 455 -28.39 -9.46 -0.08
C GLU A 455 -29.14 -9.90 1.19
N THR A 456 -28.81 -11.07 1.74
CA THR A 456 -29.36 -11.58 3.00
C THR A 456 -29.07 -10.66 4.20
N LEU A 457 -27.89 -10.05 4.26
CA LEU A 457 -27.50 -9.12 5.33
C LEU A 457 -28.20 -7.76 5.19
N ILE A 458 -28.69 -7.43 4.00
CA ILE A 458 -29.42 -6.20 3.71
C ILE A 458 -30.88 -6.36 4.15
N GLN A 459 -31.52 -7.48 3.79
CA GLN A 459 -32.95 -7.69 4.01
C GLN A 459 -33.34 -7.84 5.48
N GLU A 460 -32.51 -8.49 6.29
CA GLU A 460 -32.82 -8.76 7.69
C GLU A 460 -31.60 -8.56 8.60
N VAL A 461 -31.87 -8.49 9.91
CA VAL A 461 -30.81 -8.51 10.92
C VAL A 461 -30.27 -9.95 10.99
N PRO A 462 -28.96 -10.18 10.78
CA PRO A 462 -28.41 -11.53 10.71
C PRO A 462 -28.51 -12.25 12.06
N SER A 463 -28.61 -13.58 12.00
CA SER A 463 -28.34 -14.43 13.16
C SER A 463 -26.90 -14.28 13.64
N LEU A 464 -26.61 -14.63 14.90
CA LEU A 464 -25.26 -14.51 15.46
C LEU A 464 -24.20 -15.27 14.63
N SER A 465 -24.48 -16.50 14.22
CA SER A 465 -23.57 -17.28 13.37
C SER A 465 -23.34 -16.62 12.01
N THR A 466 -24.40 -16.08 11.39
CA THR A 466 -24.28 -15.38 10.10
C THR A 466 -23.47 -14.10 10.24
N TYR A 467 -23.66 -13.35 11.33
CA TYR A 467 -22.87 -12.16 11.64
C TYR A 467 -21.40 -12.50 11.85
N GLU A 468 -21.08 -13.54 12.64
CA GLU A 468 -19.70 -13.95 12.87
C GLU A 468 -18.96 -14.29 11.57
N ASP A 469 -19.61 -15.07 10.71
CA ASP A 469 -18.98 -15.57 9.48
C ASP A 469 -18.89 -14.50 8.38
N LEU A 470 -19.96 -13.73 8.16
CA LEU A 470 -20.06 -12.84 7.00
C LEU A 470 -19.73 -11.37 7.30
N VAL A 471 -19.76 -10.96 8.57
CA VAL A 471 -19.49 -9.56 8.97
C VAL A 471 -18.22 -9.49 9.81
N PHE A 472 -18.22 -10.14 10.97
CA PHE A 472 -17.15 -10.00 11.96
C PHE A 472 -15.79 -10.47 11.42
N ARG A 473 -15.76 -11.64 10.75
CA ARG A 473 -14.55 -12.24 10.14
C ARG A 473 -14.25 -11.76 8.72
N SER A 474 -15.11 -10.92 8.13
CA SER A 474 -14.87 -10.44 6.76
C SER A 474 -13.57 -9.63 6.66
N ASP A 475 -12.90 -9.76 5.52
CA ASP A 475 -11.72 -8.99 5.11
C ASP A 475 -12.08 -7.79 4.23
N SER A 476 -13.34 -7.67 3.78
CA SER A 476 -13.81 -6.71 2.77
C SER A 476 -14.16 -5.33 3.34
N TRP A 477 -13.38 -4.86 4.32
CA TRP A 477 -13.62 -3.59 5.02
C TRP A 477 -12.77 -2.46 4.46
N ILE A 478 -13.40 -1.33 4.13
CA ILE A 478 -12.69 -0.10 3.74
C ILE A 478 -12.77 0.97 4.83
N ALA A 479 -11.83 1.90 4.88
CA ALA A 479 -11.82 2.97 5.86
C ALA A 479 -12.95 3.98 5.63
N ALA A 480 -13.54 4.47 6.71
CA ALA A 480 -14.47 5.59 6.74
C ALA A 480 -14.14 6.46 7.96
N TYR A 481 -14.46 7.76 7.92
CA TYR A 481 -14.02 8.67 8.97
C TYR A 481 -15.15 9.60 9.40
N SER A 482 -15.22 9.89 10.69
CA SER A 482 -16.09 10.95 11.21
C SER A 482 -15.51 12.33 10.86
N GLN A 483 -16.37 13.34 10.86
CA GLN A 483 -15.98 14.76 10.88
C GLN A 483 -15.31 15.12 12.21
N VAL A 484 -14.68 16.30 12.30
CA VAL A 484 -13.97 16.76 13.51
C VAL A 484 -14.87 16.72 14.76
N ASN A 485 -16.16 17.02 14.57
CA ASN A 485 -17.17 16.97 15.63
C ASN A 485 -17.53 15.53 16.08
N GLY A 486 -17.10 14.49 15.37
CA GLY A 486 -17.36 13.07 15.64
C GLY A 486 -18.57 12.48 14.89
N HIS A 487 -19.20 13.22 13.98
CA HIS A 487 -20.29 12.71 13.14
C HIS A 487 -19.74 12.03 11.89
N LEU A 488 -20.07 10.76 11.68
CA LEU A 488 -19.85 10.03 10.45
C LEU A 488 -21.03 10.27 9.49
N PRO A 489 -20.84 10.99 8.36
CA PRO A 489 -21.90 11.17 7.38
C PRO A 489 -22.22 9.85 6.67
N LEU A 490 -23.51 9.49 6.57
CA LEU A 490 -23.93 8.20 6.01
C LEU A 490 -24.11 8.22 4.49
N ALA A 491 -24.57 9.34 3.92
CA ALA A 491 -24.84 9.44 2.49
C ALA A 491 -23.65 9.04 1.58
N PRO A 492 -22.40 9.49 1.84
CA PRO A 492 -21.25 9.06 1.03
C PRO A 492 -20.97 7.55 1.14
N LEU A 493 -21.30 6.92 2.29
CA LEU A 493 -21.12 5.49 2.47
C LEU A 493 -22.17 4.67 1.72
N VAL A 494 -23.40 5.18 1.63
CA VAL A 494 -24.46 4.58 0.81
C VAL A 494 -24.08 4.66 -0.67
N GLU A 495 -23.56 5.79 -1.13
CA GLU A 495 -23.07 5.95 -2.51
C GLU A 495 -21.91 5.00 -2.81
N GLU A 496 -20.95 4.88 -1.91
CA GLU A 496 -19.76 4.02 -2.05
C GLU A 496 -20.09 2.52 -2.02
N THR A 497 -21.09 2.11 -1.22
CA THR A 497 -21.48 0.70 -1.08
C THR A 497 -22.60 0.27 -2.03
N GLY A 498 -23.41 1.22 -2.50
CA GLY A 498 -24.57 0.98 -3.36
C GLY A 498 -25.82 0.47 -2.63
N PHE A 499 -25.81 0.40 -1.29
CA PHE A 499 -26.91 -0.16 -0.51
C PHE A 499 -27.34 0.76 0.65
N PRO A 500 -28.64 0.81 0.99
CA PRO A 500 -29.15 1.61 2.11
C PRO A 500 -28.83 1.00 3.48
N VAL A 501 -28.43 -0.28 3.53
CA VAL A 501 -28.03 -0.95 4.77
C VAL A 501 -26.51 -0.99 4.85
N LEU A 502 -25.96 -0.28 5.84
CA LEU A 502 -24.53 -0.17 6.08
C LEU A 502 -24.11 -1.03 7.27
N TYR A 503 -23.00 -1.75 7.13
CA TYR A 503 -22.28 -2.32 8.26
C TYR A 503 -21.03 -1.50 8.49
N ILE A 504 -20.94 -0.83 9.64
CA ILE A 504 -19.77 -0.05 10.02
C ILE A 504 -19.15 -0.58 11.31
N ARG A 505 -17.82 -0.53 11.42
CA ARG A 505 -17.04 -1.05 12.54
C ARG A 505 -16.13 0.03 13.10
N GLY A 506 -16.32 0.36 14.36
CA GLY A 506 -15.37 1.11 15.18
C GLY A 506 -14.55 0.15 16.05
N GLN A 507 -13.37 0.58 16.49
CA GLN A 507 -12.49 -0.25 17.32
C GLN A 507 -12.03 0.48 18.57
N LEU A 508 -11.96 -0.27 19.66
CA LEU A 508 -11.57 0.20 20.98
C LEU A 508 -10.44 -0.68 21.52
N ASN A 509 -9.34 -0.09 21.95
CA ASN A 509 -8.31 -0.79 22.68
C ASN A 509 -8.50 -0.54 24.18
N VAL A 510 -8.65 -1.61 24.96
CA VAL A 510 -8.90 -1.56 26.40
C VAL A 510 -7.65 -2.02 27.14
N SER A 511 -7.02 -1.12 27.90
CA SER A 511 -5.83 -1.42 28.70
C SER A 511 -6.18 -1.95 30.09
N ALA A 512 -7.30 -1.52 30.66
CA ALA A 512 -7.79 -1.99 31.96
C ALA A 512 -9.28 -2.31 31.90
N ALA A 513 -9.63 -3.48 32.42
CA ALA A 513 -11.01 -3.97 32.45
C ALA A 513 -11.91 -3.08 33.32
N GLY A 514 -13.19 -3.01 32.97
CA GLY A 514 -14.21 -2.36 33.79
C GLY A 514 -15.43 -1.94 32.97
N ASP A 515 -16.34 -1.23 33.64
CA ASP A 515 -17.57 -0.77 33.02
C ASP A 515 -17.33 0.51 32.20
N ALA A 516 -17.92 0.54 31.02
CA ALA A 516 -17.96 1.71 30.15
C ALA A 516 -19.39 1.96 29.66
N VAL A 517 -19.67 3.17 29.21
CA VAL A 517 -20.93 3.55 28.58
C VAL A 517 -20.68 3.80 27.10
N ILE A 518 -21.33 3.00 26.24
CA ILE A 518 -21.43 3.30 24.81
C ILE A 518 -22.62 4.23 24.62
N GLN A 519 -22.39 5.38 23.99
CA GLN A 519 -23.39 6.38 23.70
C GLN A 519 -23.47 6.66 22.20
N LEU A 520 -24.67 6.51 21.63
CA LEU A 520 -25.00 6.86 20.25
C LEU A 520 -25.85 8.14 20.19
N ASN A 521 -25.73 8.90 19.11
CA ASN A 521 -26.61 10.04 18.85
C ASN A 521 -28.07 9.64 18.57
N SER A 522 -28.29 8.47 17.98
CA SER A 522 -29.60 7.86 17.77
C SER A 522 -29.46 6.36 17.52
N VAL A 523 -30.39 5.56 18.04
CA VAL A 523 -30.49 4.11 17.81
C VAL A 523 -31.53 3.72 16.77
N GLU A 524 -32.21 4.71 16.18
CA GLU A 524 -33.18 4.49 15.11
C GLU A 524 -32.52 3.77 13.91
N GLY A 525 -33.17 2.73 13.40
CA GLY A 525 -32.64 1.91 12.30
C GLY A 525 -31.31 1.21 12.61
N THR A 526 -30.85 1.17 13.87
CA THR A 526 -29.48 0.76 14.22
C THR A 526 -29.46 -0.48 15.11
N THR A 527 -28.77 -1.52 14.64
CA THR A 527 -28.40 -2.68 15.46
C THR A 527 -26.93 -2.59 15.85
N VAL A 528 -26.60 -2.89 17.11
CA VAL A 528 -25.26 -2.70 17.67
C VAL A 528 -24.75 -4.03 18.21
N TRP A 529 -23.51 -4.37 17.86
CA TRP A 529 -22.75 -5.46 18.45
C TRP A 529 -21.49 -4.93 19.10
N LEU A 530 -21.15 -5.48 20.27
CA LEU A 530 -19.82 -5.41 20.86
C LEU A 530 -19.22 -6.81 20.72
N ASP A 531 -18.26 -6.95 19.83
CA ASP A 531 -17.72 -8.23 19.37
C ASP A 531 -18.82 -9.18 18.87
N ASP A 532 -19.06 -10.28 19.58
CA ASP A 532 -20.10 -11.29 19.32
C ASP A 532 -21.40 -11.03 20.11
N GLN A 533 -21.44 -10.00 20.96
CA GLN A 533 -22.60 -9.68 21.77
C GLN A 533 -23.46 -8.58 21.13
N GLN A 534 -24.68 -8.94 20.71
CA GLN A 534 -25.68 -7.95 20.33
C GLN A 534 -26.17 -7.17 21.56
N LEU A 535 -26.21 -5.85 21.45
CA LEU A 535 -26.66 -4.95 22.51
C LEU A 535 -28.13 -4.54 22.28
N GLU A 536 -28.93 -4.42 23.35
CA GLU A 536 -30.36 -4.03 23.28
C GLU A 536 -30.60 -2.50 23.19
N GLY A 537 -31.67 -2.11 22.49
CA GLY A 537 -31.98 -0.77 21.94
C GLY A 537 -32.10 0.41 22.91
N ALA A 538 -30.98 0.96 23.39
CA ALA A 538 -30.91 2.24 24.10
C ALA A 538 -29.77 3.13 23.58
N GLU A 539 -29.93 4.46 23.61
CA GLU A 539 -28.89 5.41 23.19
C GLU A 539 -27.65 5.37 24.07
N LYS A 540 -27.81 5.08 25.37
CA LYS A 540 -26.73 4.90 26.33
C LYS A 540 -26.78 3.50 26.91
N ARG A 541 -25.67 2.76 26.85
CA ARG A 541 -25.58 1.37 27.29
C ARG A 541 -24.34 1.17 28.14
N THR A 542 -24.51 0.61 29.33
CA THR A 542 -23.37 0.17 30.13
C THR A 542 -22.93 -1.20 29.63
N VAL A 543 -21.64 -1.34 29.33
CA VAL A 543 -21.01 -2.57 28.88
C VAL A 543 -19.81 -2.87 29.75
N GLN A 544 -19.52 -4.15 29.94
CA GLN A 544 -18.32 -4.59 30.63
C GLN A 544 -17.23 -4.84 29.60
N LEU A 545 -16.09 -4.16 29.74
CA LEU A 545 -14.95 -4.31 28.84
C LEU A 545 -13.86 -5.15 29.50
N SER A 546 -13.35 -6.13 28.76
CA SER A 546 -12.13 -6.87 29.11
C SER A 546 -10.89 -6.19 28.52
N PRO A 547 -9.66 -6.51 28.97
CA PRO A 547 -8.46 -5.99 28.33
C PRO A 547 -8.31 -6.60 26.93
N GLY A 548 -7.91 -5.78 25.96
CA GLY A 548 -7.72 -6.19 24.57
C GLY A 548 -8.43 -5.30 23.56
N MET A 549 -8.43 -5.76 22.31
CA MET A 549 -9.10 -5.10 21.20
C MET A 549 -10.56 -5.54 21.12
N HIS A 550 -11.46 -4.57 21.07
CA HIS A 550 -12.89 -4.76 20.96
C HIS A 550 -13.41 -4.08 19.69
N ASN A 551 -14.33 -4.76 18.98
CA ASN A 551 -15.01 -4.23 17.81
C ASN A 551 -16.42 -3.80 18.19
N ILE A 552 -16.80 -2.58 17.82
CA ILE A 552 -18.18 -2.12 17.89
C ILE A 552 -18.71 -2.07 16.47
N VAL A 553 -19.61 -3.00 16.12
CA VAL A 553 -20.20 -3.08 14.79
C VAL A 553 -21.63 -2.53 14.84
N LEU A 554 -21.97 -1.68 13.88
CA LEU A 554 -23.29 -1.11 13.71
C LEU A 554 -23.84 -1.55 12.35
N ARG A 555 -25.02 -2.17 12.35
CA ARG A 555 -25.86 -2.30 11.14
C ARG A 555 -26.83 -1.13 11.15
N ILE A 556 -26.77 -0.30 10.12
CA ILE A 556 -27.58 0.92 10.00
C ILE A 556 -28.45 0.77 8.76
N ASP A 557 -29.75 0.74 8.95
CA ASP A 557 -30.74 0.85 7.89
C ASP A 557 -31.07 2.33 7.69
N THR A 558 -30.56 2.93 6.62
CA THR A 558 -30.75 4.37 6.37
C THR A 558 -32.18 4.72 5.98
N ASP A 559 -32.98 3.77 5.51
CA ASP A 559 -34.40 4.01 5.16
C ASP A 559 -35.27 4.08 6.42
N GLN A 560 -34.81 3.50 7.53
CA GLN A 560 -35.47 3.51 8.83
C GLN A 560 -34.87 4.54 9.80
N ARG A 561 -34.07 5.49 9.33
CA ARG A 561 -33.35 6.45 10.17
C ARG A 561 -33.59 7.88 9.71
N THR A 562 -33.88 8.78 10.65
CA THR A 562 -34.07 10.21 10.37
C THR A 562 -32.77 11.01 10.34
N GLU A 563 -31.80 10.66 11.18
CA GLU A 563 -30.49 11.31 11.29
C GLU A 563 -29.55 10.88 10.15
N ASP A 564 -28.92 11.84 9.47
CA ASP A 564 -28.02 11.62 8.33
C ASP A 564 -26.59 11.18 8.71
N SER A 565 -26.32 11.08 10.01
CA SER A 565 -25.00 10.80 10.56
C SER A 565 -25.03 9.94 11.82
N ILE A 566 -23.91 9.28 12.10
CA ILE A 566 -23.68 8.50 13.33
C ILE A 566 -22.58 9.16 14.15
N GLN A 567 -22.82 9.30 15.44
CA GLN A 567 -21.77 9.65 16.41
C GLN A 567 -21.81 8.62 17.53
N LEU A 568 -20.65 8.03 17.82
CA LEU A 568 -20.46 7.10 18.92
C LEU A 568 -19.41 7.64 19.89
N GLU A 569 -19.77 7.74 21.16
CA GLU A 569 -18.86 8.05 22.25
C GLU A 569 -18.74 6.85 23.19
N VAL A 570 -17.54 6.63 23.73
CA VAL A 570 -17.31 5.69 24.83
C VAL A 570 -16.91 6.49 26.06
N LEU A 571 -17.70 6.39 27.11
CA LEU A 571 -17.50 7.10 28.36
C LEU A 571 -17.15 6.12 29.46
N ARG A 572 -16.32 6.54 30.41
CA ARG A 572 -16.05 5.72 31.60
C ARG A 572 -17.27 5.79 32.52
N SER A 573 -17.75 4.64 33.00
CA SER A 573 -18.81 4.60 34.01
C SER A 573 -18.33 5.19 35.34
N GLU A 574 -19.24 5.81 36.09
CA GLU A 574 -18.89 6.37 37.41
C GLU A 574 -18.34 5.29 38.35
N GLY A 575 -17.16 5.53 38.94
CA GLY A 575 -16.48 4.57 39.82
C GLY A 575 -15.75 3.41 39.10
N SER A 576 -15.84 3.33 37.76
CA SER A 576 -15.15 2.29 36.98
C SER A 576 -13.64 2.52 36.89
N LYS A 577 -12.88 1.41 36.89
CA LYS A 577 -11.43 1.39 36.63
C LYS A 577 -11.09 1.21 35.14
N ALA A 578 -12.10 1.19 34.26
CA ALA A 578 -11.88 0.96 32.84
C ALA A 578 -10.94 2.01 32.22
N GLU A 579 -9.94 1.53 31.50
CA GLU A 579 -9.06 2.37 30.69
C GLU A 579 -9.12 1.87 29.25
N PHE A 580 -9.45 2.78 28.35
CA PHE A 580 -9.63 2.46 26.95
C PHE A 580 -9.37 3.67 26.07
N VAL A 581 -8.99 3.39 24.83
CA VAL A 581 -8.70 4.39 23.81
C VAL A 581 -9.32 3.95 22.49
N VAL A 582 -10.04 4.85 21.83
CA VAL A 582 -10.49 4.62 20.45
C VAL A 582 -9.26 4.52 19.55
N VAL A 583 -9.24 3.45 18.75
CA VAL A 583 -8.16 3.14 17.81
C VAL A 583 -8.11 4.22 16.72
N ASP A 584 -6.91 4.67 16.41
CA ASP A 584 -6.63 5.71 15.42
C ASP A 584 -6.45 5.15 14.00
N GLY A 585 -6.19 6.02 13.03
CA GLY A 585 -5.90 5.68 11.65
C GLY A 585 -4.50 5.11 11.44
N GLN A 586 -4.35 3.79 11.57
CA GLN A 586 -3.31 2.99 10.91
C GLN A 586 -3.88 2.04 9.87
#